data_AF-A0A2E4YZ41-F1
#
_entry.id   AF-A0A2E4YZ41-F1
#
_cell.length_a   1.000
_cell.length_b   1.000
_cell.length_c   1.000
_cell.angle_alpha   90.00
_cell.angle_beta   90.00
_cell.angle_gamma   90.00
#
_symmetry.space_group_name_H-M   'P 1'
#
loop_
_entity.id
_entity.type
_entity.pdbx_description
1 polymer ?
#
loop_
_entity_poly.entity_id
_entity_poly.type
_entity_poly.pdbx_seq_one_letter_code
_entity_poly.pdbx_strand_id
1 'polypeptide(L)' 'MTDEFAHSEAIQKAARWLATAPRHEVQPAAVPALKRQFGLTAQEAVAAIREANLIKARAA' A
#
# COMPACT_ATOMS: atom_id res chain seq x y z
N MET A 1 19.92 2.46 13.72
CA MET A 1 18.83 3.45 13.74
C MET A 1 18.45 3.76 12.29
N THR A 2 17.74 2.83 11.65
CA THR A 2 17.49 2.85 10.19
C THR A 2 16.12 2.26 9.78
N ASP A 3 15.33 1.72 10.71
CA ASP A 3 14.07 1.03 10.38
C ASP A 3 12.95 1.97 9.90
N GLU A 4 12.80 3.17 10.49
CA GLU A 4 11.67 4.07 10.16
C GLU A 4 11.61 4.51 8.69
N PHE A 5 12.76 4.73 8.05
CA PHE A 5 12.82 5.12 6.64
C PHE A 5 12.46 3.94 5.73
N ALA A 6 12.90 2.72 6.07
CA ALA A 6 12.58 1.52 5.32
C ALA A 6 11.08 1.20 5.36
N HIS A 7 10.44 1.36 6.52
CA HIS A 7 9.00 1.23 6.69
C HIS A 7 8.22 2.26 5.86
N SER A 8 8.66 3.52 5.89
CA SER A 8 8.04 4.60 5.12
C SER A 8 8.11 4.35 3.62
N GLU A 9 9.24 3.84 3.12
CA GLU A 9 9.36 3.47 1.70
C GLU A 9 8.45 2.30 1.30
N ALA A 10 8.35 1.27 2.16
CA ALA A 10 7.52 0.09 1.87
C ALA A 10 6.04 0.46 1.76
N ILE A 11 5.56 1.35 2.65
CA ILE A 11 4.19 1.90 2.61
C ILE A 11 3.95 2.68 1.31
N GLN A 12 4.89 3.56 0.91
CA GLN A 12 4.77 4.34 -0.32
C GLN A 12 4.76 3.46 -1.57
N LYS A 13 5.63 2.44 -1.63
CA LYS A 13 5.66 1.46 -2.73
C LYS A 13 4.34 0.69 -2.83
N ALA A 14 3.83 0.21 -1.69
CA ALA A 14 2.54 -0.47 -1.59
C ALA A 14 1.36 0.43 -2.01
N ALA A 15 1.35 1.69 -1.58
CA ALA A 15 0.31 2.65 -1.91
C ALA A 15 0.27 2.95 -3.41
N ARG A 16 1.44 3.15 -4.05
CA ARG A 16 1.53 3.36 -5.49
C ARG A 16 1.07 2.12 -6.26
N TRP A 17 1.52 0.93 -5.86
CA TRP A 17 1.06 -0.32 -6.46
C TRP A 17 -0.46 -0.44 -6.38
N LEU A 18 -1.07 -0.19 -5.21
CA LEU A 18 -2.52 -0.26 -5.02
C LEU A 18 -3.28 0.86 -5.78
N ALA A 19 -2.63 1.99 -6.02
CA ALA A 19 -3.16 3.10 -6.80
C ALA A 19 -3.26 2.76 -8.30
N THR A 20 -2.27 2.04 -8.83
CA THR A 20 -2.15 1.71 -10.26
C THR A 20 -2.59 0.29 -10.61
N ALA A 21 -2.71 -0.61 -9.62
CA ALA A 21 -3.07 -2.00 -9.85
C ALA A 21 -4.50 -2.12 -10.41
N PRO A 22 -4.71 -2.98 -11.41
CA PRO A 22 -6.03 -3.18 -11.96
C PRO A 22 -6.96 -3.81 -10.91
N ARG A 23 -8.21 -3.33 -10.87
CA ARG A 23 -9.20 -3.58 -9.80
C ARG A 23 -9.52 -5.06 -9.54
N HIS A 24 -9.16 -5.95 -10.46
CA HIS A 24 -9.34 -7.39 -10.38
C HIS A 24 -8.22 -8.12 -9.61
N GLU A 25 -7.00 -7.57 -9.55
CA GLU A 25 -5.90 -8.15 -8.76
C GLU A 25 -6.00 -7.78 -7.27
N VAL A 26 -6.65 -6.67 -6.96
CA VAL A 26 -6.79 -6.15 -5.59
C VAL A 26 -7.95 -6.81 -4.83
N GLN A 27 -8.87 -7.45 -5.55
CA GLN A 27 -10.03 -8.12 -4.96
C GLN A 27 -9.76 -9.63 -4.82
N PRO A 28 -10.02 -10.22 -3.64
CA PRO A 28 -10.91 -9.71 -2.59
C PRO A 28 -10.23 -9.08 -1.36
N ALA A 29 -8.90 -9.07 -1.25
CA ALA A 29 -8.25 -8.70 0.01
C ALA A 29 -6.92 -7.94 -0.17
N ALA A 30 -7.00 -6.60 -0.15
CA ALA A 30 -5.83 -5.71 -0.23
C ALA A 30 -4.84 -5.91 0.92
N VAL A 31 -5.32 -6.06 2.16
CA VAL A 31 -4.42 -6.21 3.33
C VAL A 31 -3.56 -7.49 3.24
N PRO A 32 -4.10 -8.71 3.04
CA PRO A 32 -3.28 -9.91 2.83
C PRO A 32 -2.28 -9.80 1.67
N ALA A 33 -2.66 -9.15 0.56
CA ALA A 33 -1.76 -8.93 -0.57
C ALA A 33 -0.60 -8.02 -0.17
N LEU A 34 -0.89 -6.91 0.51
CA LEU A 34 0.12 -5.96 0.98
C LEU A 34 1.08 -6.57 2.01
N LYS A 35 0.56 -7.39 2.93
CA LYS A 35 1.39 -8.14 3.89
C LYS A 35 2.34 -9.12 3.18
N ARG A 36 1.84 -9.85 2.18
CA ARG A 36 2.64 -10.87 1.46
C ARG A 36 3.65 -10.25 0.50
N GLN A 37 3.28 -9.22 -0.24
CA GLN A 37 4.15 -8.62 -1.26
C GLN A 37 5.19 -7.65 -0.68
N PHE A 38 4.82 -6.90 0.35
CA PHE A 38 5.65 -5.79 0.86
C PHE A 38 6.12 -6.00 2.30
N GLY A 39 5.77 -7.14 2.93
CA GLY A 39 6.16 -7.45 4.30
C GLY A 39 5.50 -6.56 5.35
N LEU A 40 4.43 -5.83 4.98
CA LEU A 40 3.77 -4.86 5.86
C LEU A 40 3.05 -5.55 7.01
N THR A 41 2.99 -4.86 8.14
CA THR A 41 2.03 -5.14 9.22
C THR A 41 0.62 -4.74 8.79
N ALA A 42 -0.39 -5.13 9.58
CA ALA A 42 -1.77 -4.74 9.31
C ALA A 42 -1.95 -3.20 9.37
N GLN A 43 -1.26 -2.52 10.30
CA GLN A 43 -1.34 -1.07 10.45
C GLN A 43 -0.72 -0.35 9.25
N GLU A 44 0.46 -0.80 8.79
CA GLU A 44 1.12 -0.24 7.60
C GLU A 44 0.33 -0.51 6.32
N ALA A 45 -0.31 -1.68 6.21
CA ALA A 45 -1.19 -1.98 5.09
C ALA A 45 -2.40 -1.02 5.03
N VAL A 46 -3.00 -0.69 6.17
CA VAL A 46 -4.07 0.32 6.25
C VAL A 46 -3.56 1.70 5.86
N ALA A 47 -2.35 2.08 6.29
CA ALA A 47 -1.72 3.34 5.88
C ALA A 47 -1.51 3.38 4.35
N ALA A 48 -1.00 2.29 3.76
CA ALA A 48 -0.81 2.20 2.31
C ALA A 48 -2.14 2.28 1.53
N ILE A 49 -3.23 1.70 2.05
CA ILE A 49 -4.57 1.81 1.45
C ILE A 49 -5.06 3.26 1.47
N ARG A 50 -4.87 3.98 2.60
CA ARG A 50 -5.23 5.39 2.72
C ARG A 50 -4.46 6.25 1.71
N GLU A 51 -3.14 6.07 1.63
CA GLU A 51 -2.30 6.79 0.66
C GLU A 51 -2.68 6.48 -0.79
N ALA A 52 -2.98 5.22 -1.12
CA ALA A 52 -3.44 4.84 -2.45
C ALA A 52 -4.72 5.57 -2.85
N ASN A 53 -5.67 5.73 -1.93
CA ASN A 53 -6.91 6.48 -2.17
C ASN A 53 -6.62 7.97 -2.39
N LEU A 54 -5.67 8.56 -1.66
CA LEU A 54 -5.24 9.95 -1.89
C LEU A 54 -4.58 10.12 -3.26
N ILE A 55 -3.74 9.17 -3.68
CA ILE A 55 -3.13 9.17 -5.03
C ILE A 55 -4.22 9.14 -6.10
N LYS A 56 -5.21 8.25 -5.97
CA LYS A 56 -6.35 8.16 -6.91
C LYS A 56 -7.16 9.44 -6.95
N ALA A 57 -7.44 10.04 -5.79
CA ALA A 57 -8.22 11.27 -5.70
C ALA A 57 -7.50 12.49 -6.31
N ARG A 58 -6.16 12.53 -6.25
CA ARG A 58 -5.36 13.59 -6.88
C ARG A 58 -5.18 13.42 -8.40
N ALA A 59 -5.36 12.19 -8.90
CA ALA A 59 -5.21 11.86 -10.32
C ALA A 59 -6.52 11.97 -11.12
N ALA A 60 -7.64 12.25 -10.44
CA ALA A 60 -8.96 12.52 -11.02
C ALA A 60 -9.17 14.02 -11.19
#